data_AF-A0AAE8F2Z5-F1
#
_entry.id   AF-A0AAE8F2Z5-F1
#
_cell.length_a   1.000
_cell.length_b   1.000
_cell.length_c   1.000
_cell.angle_alpha   90.00
_cell.angle_beta   90.00
_cell.angle_gamma   90.00
#
_symmetry.space_group_name_H-M   'P 1'
#
loop_
_entity.id
_entity.type
_entity.pdbx_description
1 polymer ?
#
loop_
_entity_poly.entity_id
_entity_poly.type
_entity_poly.pdbx_seq_one_letter_code
_entity_poly.pdbx_strand_id
1 'polypeptide(L)'
;MAHQRARDSASPAWTLTMDSADLALLRMPYWALYDSPWDWQAFLASSCTGLAERQVPALVIDLRGNEGGLDMASVLLGYLAAGEVAVSPLRKLVRYRRLPDALAPYVTTWDRSFRDWGARAVAYDTRFYTLDSPHPAAQRYLPRHTPHFNGRVLVLISAENSSATFDVAQQLQRNGLATLVGQPTGGNLRGINGSAFFFLHLPNSQIEVDLPLVAQLPTSPQPGPGVLPDVPVDITTQDLQHGRDVEMKTVRALLRGDGTPPWTTIKRPNSQGYKDQTDLRVQCKRTERGNALVHCAPLGE
;
A
#
# COMPACT_ATOMS: atom_id res chain seq x y z
N MET A 1 21.37 1.90 5.99
CA MET A 1 22.19 3.10 5.66
C MET A 1 22.10 3.54 4.20
N ALA A 2 22.07 2.64 3.21
CA ALA A 2 21.93 3.02 1.79
C ALA A 2 20.60 3.71 1.46
N HIS A 3 19.47 3.21 1.96
CA HIS A 3 18.16 3.86 1.79
C HIS A 3 18.04 5.21 2.50
N GLN A 4 18.78 5.45 3.59
CA GLN A 4 18.79 6.74 4.28
C GLN A 4 19.53 7.80 3.46
N ARG A 5 20.69 7.45 2.86
CA ARG A 5 21.47 8.35 2.01
C ARG A 5 20.76 8.74 0.70
N ALA A 6 19.83 7.92 0.21
CA ALA A 6 19.03 8.23 -0.96
C ALA A 6 17.90 9.23 -0.68
N ARG A 7 17.48 9.40 0.58
CA ARG A 7 16.40 10.32 0.98
C ARG A 7 16.82 11.80 0.97
N ASP A 8 18.11 12.07 1.15
CA ASP A 8 18.66 13.45 1.22
C ASP A 8 19.19 13.96 -0.15
N SER A 9 18.97 13.19 -1.23
CA SER A 9 19.53 13.49 -2.55
C SER A 9 18.49 14.08 -3.50
N ALA A 10 18.91 15.02 -4.35
CA ALA A 10 18.12 15.47 -5.50
C ALA A 10 18.13 14.46 -6.67
N SER A 11 18.86 13.35 -6.54
CA SER A 11 18.89 12.28 -7.54
C SER A 11 17.54 11.58 -7.67
N PRO A 12 17.15 11.18 -8.89
CA PRO A 12 15.91 10.43 -9.08
C PRO A 12 15.88 9.12 -8.31
N ALA A 13 14.81 8.91 -7.52
CA ALA A 13 14.59 7.64 -6.83
C ALA A 13 13.94 6.58 -7.72
N TRP A 14 13.34 7.00 -8.83
CA TRP A 14 12.63 6.14 -9.78
C TRP A 14 13.29 6.22 -11.16
N THR A 15 13.07 5.19 -11.97
CA THR A 15 13.62 5.11 -13.32
C THR A 15 12.56 4.71 -14.33
N LEU A 16 12.54 5.36 -15.48
CA LEU A 16 11.80 4.91 -16.66
C LEU A 16 12.81 4.49 -17.73
N THR A 17 12.75 3.24 -18.17
CA THR A 17 13.60 2.71 -19.25
C THR A 17 12.76 2.10 -20.36
N MET A 18 13.27 2.12 -21.59
CA MET A 18 12.70 1.31 -22.67
C MET A 18 13.29 -0.08 -22.58
N ASP A 19 12.44 -1.05 -22.29
CA ASP A 19 12.82 -2.46 -22.23
C ASP A 19 12.81 -3.11 -23.63
N SER A 20 11.93 -2.62 -24.51
CA SER A 20 11.95 -2.85 -25.96
C SER A 20 11.33 -1.64 -26.68
N ALA A 21 11.21 -1.69 -28.01
CA ALA A 21 10.46 -0.67 -28.75
C ALA A 21 8.99 -0.56 -28.30
N ASP A 22 8.42 -1.69 -27.84
CA ASP A 22 7.00 -1.79 -27.53
C ASP A 22 6.69 -1.74 -26.02
N LEU A 23 7.73 -1.71 -25.17
CA LEU A 23 7.60 -1.86 -23.73
C LEU A 23 8.49 -0.89 -22.98
N ALA A 24 7.87 -0.06 -22.14
CA ALA A 24 8.54 0.74 -21.13
C ALA A 24 8.45 0.09 -19.74
N LEU A 25 9.48 0.32 -18.92
CA LEU A 25 9.56 -0.16 -17.54
C LEU A 25 9.78 1.04 -16.60
N LEU A 26 8.78 1.34 -15.78
CA LEU A 26 8.83 2.31 -14.70
C LEU A 26 9.11 1.58 -13.37
N ARG A 27 10.29 1.74 -12.81
CA ARG A 27 10.66 1.15 -11.51
C ARG A 27 10.51 2.19 -10.40
N MET A 28 9.72 1.85 -9.38
CA MET A 28 9.44 2.71 -8.25
C MET A 28 9.66 1.94 -6.93
N PRO A 29 10.91 1.80 -6.45
CA PRO A 29 11.24 0.92 -5.33
C PRO A 29 10.72 1.39 -3.96
N TYR A 30 10.40 2.68 -3.80
CA TYR A 30 9.82 3.23 -2.57
C TYR A 30 9.13 4.57 -2.85
N TRP A 31 8.17 4.95 -1.99
CA TRP A 31 7.47 6.24 -2.07
C TRP A 31 7.62 7.10 -0.81
N ALA A 32 8.47 6.73 0.14
CA ALA A 32 8.81 7.55 1.31
C ALA A 32 9.72 8.74 0.92
N LEU A 33 9.15 9.73 0.23
CA LEU A 33 9.83 10.91 -0.35
C LEU A 33 9.46 12.22 0.36
N TYR A 34 8.97 12.17 1.60
CA TYR A 34 8.39 13.33 2.30
C TYR A 34 9.34 14.53 2.41
N ASP A 35 10.63 14.28 2.62
CA ASP A 35 11.67 15.30 2.76
C ASP A 35 12.64 15.35 1.56
N SER A 36 12.31 14.62 0.49
CA SER A 36 13.17 14.53 -0.68
C SER A 36 13.13 15.83 -1.50
N PRO A 37 14.28 16.44 -1.85
CA PRO A 37 14.32 17.61 -2.72
C PRO A 37 14.10 17.27 -4.21
N TRP A 38 14.08 15.98 -4.56
CA TRP A 38 13.80 15.53 -5.93
C TRP A 38 12.32 15.74 -6.31
N ASP A 39 12.10 16.43 -7.43
CA ASP A 39 10.77 16.66 -8.00
C ASP A 39 10.25 15.41 -8.74
N TRP A 40 9.71 14.49 -7.96
CA TRP A 40 9.12 13.25 -8.45
C TRP A 40 7.83 13.47 -9.26
N GLN A 41 7.12 14.59 -9.06
CA GLN A 41 5.93 14.95 -9.83
C GLN A 41 6.32 15.34 -11.25
N ALA A 42 7.33 16.21 -11.40
CA ALA A 42 7.89 16.55 -12.71
C ALA A 42 8.48 15.32 -13.42
N PHE A 43 9.09 14.39 -12.68
CA PHE A 43 9.53 13.12 -13.25
C PHE A 43 8.37 12.29 -13.83
N LEU A 44 7.25 12.14 -13.12
CA LEU A 44 6.09 11.41 -13.65
C LEU A 44 5.45 12.12 -14.84
N ALA A 45 5.34 13.45 -14.78
CA ALA A 45 4.81 14.25 -15.88
C ALA A 45 5.66 14.08 -17.15
N SER A 46 6.98 14.25 -17.04
CA SER A 46 7.91 14.08 -18.16
C SER A 46 7.95 12.64 -18.68
N SER A 47 7.86 11.65 -17.78
CA SER A 47 7.75 10.23 -18.14
C SER A 47 6.52 9.97 -19.00
N CYS A 48 5.34 10.46 -18.59
CA CYS A 48 4.11 10.26 -19.36
C CYS A 48 4.15 10.99 -20.70
N THR A 49 4.73 12.19 -20.77
CA THR A 49 4.98 12.90 -22.03
C THR A 49 5.85 12.06 -22.97
N GLY A 50 6.99 11.56 -22.49
CA GLY A 50 7.89 10.74 -23.30
C GLY A 50 7.25 9.42 -23.78
N LEU A 51 6.40 8.79 -22.96
CA LEU A 51 5.64 7.60 -23.35
C LEU A 51 4.60 7.92 -24.43
N ALA A 52 3.90 9.05 -24.31
CA ALA A 52 2.90 9.48 -25.28
C ALA A 52 3.53 9.85 -26.63
N GLU A 53 4.63 10.60 -26.63
CA GLU A 53 5.36 10.98 -27.85
C GLU A 53 5.89 9.77 -28.62
N ARG A 54 6.37 8.75 -27.90
CA ARG A 54 6.88 7.50 -28.47
C ARG A 54 5.77 6.52 -28.85
N GLN A 55 4.52 6.81 -28.49
CA GLN A 55 3.36 5.94 -28.67
C GLN A 55 3.61 4.51 -28.16
N VAL A 56 4.24 4.39 -26.98
CA VAL A 56 4.64 3.09 -26.44
C VAL A 56 3.38 2.22 -26.18
N PRO A 57 3.28 1.02 -26.76
CA PRO A 57 2.11 0.14 -26.61
C PRO A 57 1.88 -0.38 -25.18
N ALA A 58 2.94 -0.58 -24.39
CA ALA A 58 2.84 -1.15 -23.06
C ALA A 58 3.78 -0.50 -22.03
N LEU A 59 3.30 -0.39 -20.80
CA LEU A 59 4.03 0.08 -19.64
C LEU A 59 3.98 -0.98 -18.54
N VAL A 60 5.13 -1.32 -18.00
CA VAL A 60 5.24 -2.07 -16.74
C VAL A 60 5.60 -1.11 -15.63
N ILE A 61 4.83 -1.14 -14.54
CA ILE A 61 5.15 -0.45 -13.30
C ILE A 61 5.65 -1.51 -12.31
N ASP A 62 6.95 -1.49 -12.03
CA ASP A 62 7.59 -2.40 -11.09
C ASP A 62 7.51 -1.82 -9.68
N LEU A 63 6.59 -2.37 -8.88
CA LEU A 63 6.38 -2.02 -7.48
C LEU A 63 6.94 -3.10 -6.53
N ARG A 64 7.67 -4.10 -7.03
CA ARG A 64 8.19 -5.16 -6.16
C ARG A 64 9.10 -4.58 -5.08
N GLY A 65 8.90 -5.01 -3.84
CA GLY A 65 9.65 -4.51 -2.68
C GLY A 65 9.25 -3.12 -2.18
N ASN A 66 8.24 -2.46 -2.78
CA ASN A 66 7.80 -1.13 -2.35
C ASN A 66 6.70 -1.20 -1.27
N GLU A 67 7.03 -0.78 -0.05
CA GLU A 67 6.14 -0.78 1.12
C GLU A 67 5.18 0.43 1.20
N GLY A 68 5.27 1.37 0.26
CA GLY A 68 4.42 2.57 0.20
C GLY A 68 5.16 3.87 0.59
N GLY A 69 4.40 4.81 1.14
CA GLY A 69 4.85 6.17 1.44
C GLY A 69 3.79 7.21 1.06
N LEU A 70 4.12 8.11 0.14
CA LEU A 70 3.18 9.12 -0.37
C LEU A 70 1.88 8.51 -0.91
N ASP A 71 0.78 9.27 -0.87
CA ASP A 71 -0.50 8.92 -1.51
C ASP A 71 -0.37 9.00 -3.04
N MET A 72 0.18 7.95 -3.62
CA MET A 72 0.42 7.82 -5.06
C MET A 72 -0.83 7.40 -5.83
N ALA A 73 -1.88 6.92 -5.17
CA ALA A 73 -3.11 6.54 -5.86
C ALA A 73 -3.75 7.76 -6.54
N SER A 74 -3.74 8.91 -5.86
CA SER A 74 -4.25 10.15 -6.42
C SER A 74 -3.50 10.66 -7.66
N VAL A 75 -2.25 10.26 -7.84
CA VAL A 75 -1.38 10.72 -8.94
C VAL A 75 -1.30 9.69 -10.07
N LEU A 76 -0.91 8.45 -9.76
CA LEU A 76 -0.69 7.41 -10.78
C LEU A 76 -1.96 7.11 -11.56
N LEU A 77 -3.11 6.98 -10.88
CA LEU A 77 -4.36 6.72 -11.57
C LEU A 77 -4.77 7.88 -12.48
N GLY A 78 -4.42 9.12 -12.14
CA GLY A 78 -4.67 10.28 -12.98
C GLY A 78 -3.90 10.27 -14.29
N TYR A 79 -2.74 9.61 -14.35
CA TYR A 79 -1.96 9.40 -15.58
C TYR A 79 -2.38 8.16 -16.37
N LEU A 80 -3.13 7.23 -15.77
CA LEU A 80 -3.50 5.95 -16.38
C LEU A 80 -4.98 5.87 -16.77
N ALA A 81 -5.83 6.71 -16.19
CA ALA A 81 -7.26 6.71 -16.45
C ALA A 81 -7.64 7.64 -17.61
N ALA A 82 -8.30 7.08 -18.63
CA ALA A 82 -9.00 7.86 -19.66
C ALA A 82 -10.31 8.49 -19.13
N GLY A 83 -10.80 8.03 -17.97
CA GLY A 83 -12.09 8.36 -17.35
C GLY A 83 -11.97 8.95 -15.94
N GLU A 84 -13.10 9.32 -15.34
CA GLU A 84 -13.12 9.73 -13.93
C GLU A 84 -12.98 8.47 -13.07
N VAL A 85 -12.10 8.51 -12.08
CA VAL A 85 -11.91 7.39 -11.17
C VAL A 85 -12.55 7.70 -9.83
N ALA A 86 -13.61 6.97 -9.52
CA ALA A 86 -14.31 7.05 -8.25
C ALA A 86 -13.48 6.38 -7.14
N VAL A 87 -13.29 7.08 -6.02
CA VAL A 87 -12.72 6.48 -4.81
C VAL A 87 -13.86 5.90 -3.96
N SER A 88 -13.75 4.63 -3.60
CA SER A 88 -14.69 4.02 -2.66
C SER A 88 -14.55 4.67 -1.28
N PRO A 89 -15.66 5.07 -0.64
CA PRO A 89 -15.59 5.66 0.68
C PRO A 89 -15.12 4.61 1.70
N LEU A 90 -14.16 5.00 2.55
CA LEU A 90 -13.77 4.24 3.74
C LEU A 90 -14.41 4.89 4.96
N ARG A 91 -14.93 4.04 5.86
CA ARG A 91 -15.44 4.43 7.17
C ARG A 91 -14.27 4.63 8.13
N LYS A 92 -14.23 5.75 8.84
CA LYS A 92 -13.19 6.05 9.83
C LYS A 92 -13.69 5.82 11.25
N LEU A 93 -13.15 4.82 11.93
CA LEU A 93 -13.49 4.48 13.31
C LEU A 93 -12.32 4.72 14.26
N VAL A 94 -12.62 5.21 15.47
CA VAL A 94 -11.68 5.39 16.58
C VAL A 94 -12.28 4.82 17.87
N ARG A 95 -11.43 4.52 18.86
CA ARG A 95 -11.87 3.96 20.16
C ARG A 95 -11.90 4.95 21.32
N TYR A 96 -11.50 6.20 21.08
CA TYR A 96 -11.42 7.22 22.12
C TYR A 96 -11.90 8.56 21.57
N ARG A 97 -12.30 9.45 22.48
CA ARG A 97 -12.50 10.87 22.18
C ARG A 97 -11.28 11.69 22.57
N ARG A 98 -10.76 11.47 23.78
CA ARG A 98 -9.63 12.19 24.35
C ARG A 98 -8.62 11.23 24.97
N LEU A 99 -7.34 11.53 24.77
CA LEU A 99 -6.21 10.84 25.38
C LEU A 99 -6.33 10.95 26.92
N PRO A 100 -6.29 9.83 27.66
CA PRO A 100 -6.29 9.88 29.12
C PRO A 100 -5.07 10.64 29.67
N ASP A 101 -5.27 11.51 30.65
CA ASP A 101 -4.21 12.34 31.24
C ASP A 101 -3.06 11.49 31.83
N ALA A 102 -3.37 10.29 32.34
CA ALA A 102 -2.38 9.34 32.85
C ALA A 102 -1.39 8.84 31.78
N LEU A 103 -1.77 8.86 30.50
CA LEU A 103 -0.90 8.45 29.39
C LEU A 103 -0.20 9.64 28.73
N ALA A 104 -0.70 10.85 28.93
CA ALA A 104 -0.20 12.05 28.25
C ALA A 104 1.32 12.30 28.40
N PRO A 105 1.96 12.06 29.57
CA PRO A 105 3.40 12.23 29.72
C PRO A 105 4.24 11.26 28.88
N TYR A 106 3.66 10.14 28.45
CA TYR A 106 4.36 9.04 27.79
C TYR A 106 4.08 8.98 26.28
N VAL A 107 3.24 9.88 25.76
CA VAL A 107 2.78 9.83 24.37
C VAL A 107 3.27 11.05 23.60
N THR A 108 3.96 10.79 22.48
CA THR A 108 4.24 11.79 21.46
C THR A 108 3.38 11.56 20.21
N THR A 109 3.21 12.61 19.40
CA THR A 109 2.53 12.60 18.10
C THR A 109 2.94 13.86 17.34
N TRP A 110 3.00 13.77 16.01
CA TRP A 110 3.28 14.92 15.15
C TRP A 110 2.13 15.93 15.08
N ASP A 111 0.89 15.50 15.36
CA ASP A 111 -0.28 16.39 15.41
C ASP A 111 -0.97 16.29 16.77
N ARG A 112 -1.02 17.42 17.48
CA ARG A 112 -1.64 17.52 18.80
C ARG A 112 -3.16 17.32 18.74
N SER A 113 -3.80 17.55 17.60
CA SER A 113 -5.24 17.34 17.41
C SER A 113 -5.66 15.88 17.65
N PHE A 114 -4.73 14.93 17.48
CA PHE A 114 -5.01 13.51 17.74
C PHE A 114 -5.24 13.24 19.23
N ARG A 115 -4.77 14.11 20.14
CA ARG A 115 -4.99 13.93 21.58
C ARG A 115 -6.45 14.16 21.98
N ASP A 116 -7.22 14.90 21.21
CA ASP A 116 -8.63 15.17 21.52
C ASP A 116 -9.43 15.40 20.23
N TRP A 117 -10.19 14.38 19.83
CA TRP A 117 -11.13 14.45 18.71
C TRP A 117 -12.36 15.30 19.04
N GLY A 118 -12.66 15.51 20.33
CA GLY A 118 -13.81 16.28 20.81
C GLY A 118 -15.13 15.83 20.19
N ALA A 119 -15.92 16.80 19.73
CA ALA A 119 -17.22 16.56 19.10
C ALA A 119 -17.16 15.86 17.74
N ARG A 120 -15.97 15.77 17.10
CA ARG A 120 -15.81 15.05 15.83
C ARG A 120 -15.97 13.54 15.99
N ALA A 121 -15.73 13.01 17.18
CA ALA A 121 -15.90 11.59 17.50
C ALA A 121 -17.34 11.31 17.97
N VAL A 122 -18.19 10.99 17.00
CA VAL A 122 -19.62 10.67 17.20
C VAL A 122 -19.76 9.19 17.54
N ALA A 123 -20.64 8.84 18.48
CA ALA A 123 -20.84 7.44 18.85
C ALA A 123 -21.31 6.62 17.63
N TYR A 124 -20.67 5.47 17.40
CA TYR A 124 -21.00 4.57 16.28
C TYR A 124 -21.63 3.27 16.80
N ASP A 125 -20.95 2.59 17.72
CA ASP A 125 -21.47 1.43 18.45
C ASP A 125 -20.93 1.42 19.89
N THR A 126 -21.09 0.30 20.60
CA THR A 126 -20.62 0.15 21.99
C THR A 126 -19.10 0.20 22.15
N ARG A 127 -18.33 0.07 21.07
CA ARG A 127 -16.87 -0.01 21.06
C ARG A 127 -16.20 1.15 20.32
N PHE A 128 -16.89 1.77 19.37
CA PHE A 128 -16.30 2.72 18.44
C PHE A 128 -17.06 4.05 18.36
N TYR A 129 -16.27 5.08 18.04
CA TYR A 129 -16.74 6.34 17.51
C TYR A 129 -16.42 6.40 16.02
N THR A 130 -17.23 7.12 15.24
CA THR A 130 -16.91 7.49 13.87
C THR A 130 -16.34 8.91 13.82
N LEU A 131 -15.36 9.11 12.92
CA LEU A 131 -14.83 10.43 12.56
C LEU A 131 -15.41 10.94 11.23
N ASP A 132 -16.28 10.17 10.59
CA ASP A 132 -16.92 10.58 9.34
C ASP A 132 -17.94 11.68 9.58
N SER A 133 -18.11 12.56 8.59
CA SER A 133 -19.16 13.58 8.62
C SER A 133 -20.54 12.90 8.60
N PRO A 134 -21.54 13.42 9.36
CA PRO A 134 -22.91 12.94 9.28
C PRO A 134 -23.55 13.22 7.91
N HIS A 135 -22.95 14.11 7.11
CA HIS A 135 -23.35 14.31 5.72
C HIS A 135 -22.64 13.29 4.83
N PRO A 136 -23.37 12.62 3.91
CA PRO A 136 -22.73 11.72 2.96
C PRO A 136 -21.64 12.50 2.21
N ALA A 137 -20.41 12.00 2.30
CA ALA A 137 -19.31 12.58 1.55
C ALA A 137 -19.67 12.54 0.06
N ALA A 138 -19.53 13.66 -0.64
CA ALA A 138 -19.65 13.68 -2.08
C ALA A 138 -18.73 12.62 -2.69
N GLN A 139 -19.17 11.95 -3.76
CA GLN A 139 -18.35 10.99 -4.49
C GLN A 139 -17.04 11.68 -4.87
N ARG A 140 -15.93 11.17 -4.32
CA ARG A 140 -14.61 11.73 -4.60
C ARG A 140 -14.09 11.12 -5.90
N TYR A 141 -13.64 11.98 -6.80
CA TYR A 141 -12.95 11.60 -8.02
C TYR A 141 -11.48 11.99 -7.94
N LEU A 142 -10.62 11.17 -8.53
CA LEU A 142 -9.19 11.47 -8.61
C LEU A 142 -8.91 12.53 -9.69
N PRO A 143 -7.92 13.40 -9.49
CA PRO A 143 -7.52 14.35 -10.52
C PRO A 143 -7.00 13.61 -11.75
N ARG A 144 -7.25 14.18 -12.93
CA ARG A 144 -6.74 13.66 -14.21
C ARG A 144 -5.48 14.42 -14.59
N HIS A 145 -4.54 13.72 -15.19
CA HIS A 145 -3.31 14.30 -15.72
C HIS A 145 -3.23 14.14 -17.23
N THR A 146 -2.65 15.14 -17.90
CA THR A 146 -2.41 15.14 -19.35
C THR A 146 -0.93 15.41 -19.61
N PRO A 147 -0.27 14.65 -20.49
CA PRO A 147 -0.81 13.50 -21.22
C PRO A 147 -1.00 12.28 -20.31
N HIS A 148 -2.05 11.50 -20.57
CA HIS A 148 -2.27 10.20 -19.94
C HIS A 148 -1.73 9.10 -20.85
N PHE A 149 -1.34 7.98 -20.25
CA PHE A 149 -0.89 6.80 -20.96
C PHE A 149 -2.10 5.96 -21.41
N ASN A 150 -2.19 5.68 -22.72
CA ASN A 150 -3.30 4.94 -23.34
C ASN A 150 -2.97 3.49 -23.67
N GLY A 151 -1.73 3.05 -23.43
CA GLY A 151 -1.29 1.69 -23.71
C GLY A 151 -1.72 0.70 -22.62
N ARG A 152 -1.31 -0.56 -22.80
CA ARG A 152 -1.53 -1.63 -21.82
C ARG A 152 -0.65 -1.40 -20.60
N VAL A 153 -1.23 -1.45 -19.40
CA VAL A 153 -0.49 -1.32 -18.14
C VAL A 153 -0.45 -2.65 -17.42
N LEU A 154 0.76 -3.08 -17.06
CA LEU A 154 1.00 -4.21 -16.17
C LEU A 154 1.71 -3.72 -14.92
N VAL A 155 1.34 -4.23 -13.75
CA VAL A 155 1.99 -3.86 -12.49
C VAL A 155 2.56 -5.11 -11.85
N LEU A 156 3.86 -5.08 -11.56
CA LEU A 156 4.50 -6.15 -10.80
C LEU A 156 4.27 -5.91 -9.31
N ILE A 157 3.62 -6.87 -8.66
CA ILE A 157 3.26 -6.80 -7.25
C ILE A 157 3.88 -7.96 -6.44
N SER A 158 4.08 -7.71 -5.16
CA SER A 158 4.78 -8.57 -4.21
C SER A 158 4.21 -8.43 -2.80
N ALA A 159 4.59 -9.33 -1.88
CA ALA A 159 4.10 -9.33 -0.50
C ALA A 159 4.46 -8.05 0.29
N GLU A 160 5.51 -7.35 -0.12
CA GLU A 160 5.96 -6.08 0.47
C GLU A 160 5.01 -4.94 0.14
N ASN A 161 4.17 -5.06 -0.90
CA ASN A 161 3.20 -4.04 -1.24
C ASN A 161 2.14 -3.91 -0.16
N SER A 162 2.29 -2.87 0.66
CA SER A 162 1.47 -2.55 1.82
C SER A 162 1.17 -1.05 1.82
N SER A 163 0.32 -0.59 2.75
CA SER A 163 0.00 0.84 2.86
C SER A 163 -0.43 1.47 1.51
N ALA A 164 0.25 2.50 1.03
CA ALA A 164 -0.06 3.18 -0.23
C ALA A 164 0.08 2.28 -1.48
N THR A 165 1.05 1.35 -1.54
CA THR A 165 1.17 0.45 -2.71
C THR A 165 0.06 -0.58 -2.75
N PHE A 166 -0.43 -1.03 -1.58
CA PHE A 166 -1.65 -1.84 -1.50
C PHE A 166 -2.87 -1.07 -2.03
N ASP A 167 -3.04 0.20 -1.64
CA ASP A 167 -4.14 1.04 -2.13
C ASP A 167 -4.07 1.25 -3.65
N VAL A 168 -2.88 1.54 -4.18
CA VAL A 168 -2.66 1.65 -5.63
C VAL A 168 -2.99 0.36 -6.36
N ALA A 169 -2.48 -0.80 -5.91
CA ALA A 169 -2.77 -2.09 -6.54
C ALA A 169 -4.28 -2.39 -6.53
N GLN A 170 -4.94 -2.18 -5.39
CA GLN A 170 -6.38 -2.36 -5.25
C GLN A 170 -7.16 -1.45 -6.21
N GLN A 171 -6.80 -0.17 -6.26
CA GLN A 171 -7.52 0.82 -7.06
C GLN A 171 -7.29 0.62 -8.55
N LEU A 172 -6.08 0.24 -8.99
CA LEU A 172 -5.81 -0.11 -10.39
C LEU A 172 -6.62 -1.32 -10.85
N GLN A 173 -6.65 -2.39 -10.05
CA GLN A 173 -7.41 -3.60 -10.37
C GLN A 173 -8.92 -3.32 -10.38
N ARG A 174 -9.46 -2.65 -9.35
CA ARG A 174 -10.89 -2.36 -9.24
C ARG A 174 -11.42 -1.48 -10.38
N ASN A 175 -10.59 -0.59 -10.90
CA ASN A 175 -10.96 0.30 -12.00
C ASN A 175 -10.57 -0.26 -13.38
N GLY A 176 -10.01 -1.48 -13.46
CA GLY A 176 -9.58 -2.09 -14.71
C GLY A 176 -8.48 -1.32 -15.44
N LEU A 177 -7.66 -0.55 -14.70
CA LEU A 177 -6.63 0.31 -15.27
C LEU A 177 -5.31 -0.42 -15.53
N ALA A 178 -5.10 -1.57 -14.89
CA ALA A 178 -3.90 -2.38 -15.10
C ALA A 178 -4.17 -3.86 -14.81
N THR A 179 -3.28 -4.72 -15.36
CA THR A 179 -3.19 -6.13 -14.98
C THR A 179 -2.10 -6.32 -13.92
N LEU A 180 -2.46 -6.86 -12.76
CA LEU A 180 -1.52 -7.17 -11.69
C LEU A 180 -0.85 -8.53 -11.93
N VAL A 181 0.47 -8.56 -11.88
CA VAL A 181 1.29 -9.77 -12.13
C VAL A 181 2.23 -9.97 -10.95
N GLY A 182 2.38 -11.20 -10.46
CA GLY A 182 3.34 -11.52 -9.40
C GLY A 182 2.71 -12.26 -8.24
N GLN A 183 2.95 -11.80 -7.02
CA GLN A 183 2.50 -12.45 -5.78
C GLN A 183 1.42 -11.60 -5.08
N PRO A 184 0.59 -12.20 -4.20
CA PRO A 184 -0.37 -11.44 -3.39
C PRO A 184 0.30 -10.28 -2.66
N THR A 185 -0.36 -9.13 -2.63
CA THR A 185 0.13 -7.98 -1.86
C THR A 185 0.08 -8.27 -0.37
N GLY A 186 0.87 -7.54 0.40
CA GLY A 186 0.64 -7.37 1.83
C GLY A 186 -0.69 -6.63 2.11
N GLY A 187 -1.00 -6.49 3.39
CA GLY A 187 -2.21 -5.80 3.84
C GLY A 187 -3.47 -6.68 3.86
N ASN A 188 -4.62 -6.02 4.00
CA ASN A 188 -5.91 -6.69 4.20
C ASN A 188 -7.03 -5.89 3.52
N LEU A 189 -7.82 -6.55 2.67
CA LEU A 189 -8.97 -5.93 2.01
C LEU A 189 -10.05 -5.47 2.99
N ARG A 190 -10.03 -5.93 4.25
CA ARG A 190 -10.92 -5.47 5.34
C ARG A 190 -10.54 -4.09 5.90
N GLY A 191 -9.47 -3.48 5.42
CA GLY A 191 -9.09 -2.12 5.75
C GLY A 191 -7.73 -2.02 6.40
N ILE A 192 -7.37 -0.77 6.71
CA ILE A 192 -6.08 -0.39 7.30
C ILE A 192 -6.30 0.37 8.60
N ASN A 193 -5.28 0.42 9.44
CA ASN A 193 -5.19 1.33 10.57
C ASN A 193 -4.06 2.35 10.32
N GLY A 194 -4.31 3.63 10.58
CA GLY A 194 -3.34 4.68 10.29
C GLY A 194 -3.90 6.09 10.41
N SER A 195 -3.42 7.01 9.56
CA SER A 195 -3.69 8.47 9.52
C SER A 195 -3.28 9.28 10.74
N ALA A 196 -3.43 8.73 11.93
CA ALA A 196 -3.05 9.35 13.18
C ALA A 196 -2.38 8.30 14.05
N PHE A 197 -1.27 8.67 14.69
CA PHE A 197 -0.51 7.76 15.54
C PHE A 197 -0.16 8.41 16.86
N PHE A 198 -0.09 7.58 17.89
CA PHE A 198 0.62 7.88 19.12
C PHE A 198 1.88 7.03 19.17
N PHE A 199 3.00 7.66 19.51
CA PHE A 199 4.21 6.95 19.88
C PHE A 199 4.25 6.90 21.41
N LEU A 200 3.92 5.74 21.97
CA LEU A 200 3.88 5.52 23.41
C LEU A 200 5.24 5.01 23.88
N HIS A 201 5.91 5.79 24.71
CA HIS A 201 7.19 5.45 25.31
C HIS A 201 6.96 4.84 26.71
N LEU A 202 7.28 3.56 26.86
CA LEU A 202 7.12 2.85 28.13
C LEU A 202 8.22 3.25 29.13
N PRO A 203 7.89 3.83 30.30
CA PRO A 203 8.87 4.51 31.15
C PRO A 203 9.93 3.57 31.76
N ASN A 204 9.59 2.31 32.00
CA ASN A 204 10.51 1.37 32.64
C ASN A 204 11.39 0.59 31.65
N SER A 205 10.89 0.35 30.43
CA SER A 205 11.62 -0.43 29.41
C SER A 205 12.24 0.42 28.32
N GLN A 206 11.81 1.69 28.19
CA GLN A 206 12.19 2.61 27.11
C GLN A 206 11.80 2.10 25.72
N ILE A 207 10.89 1.12 25.65
CA ILE A 207 10.32 0.64 24.39
C ILE A 207 9.30 1.66 23.90
N GLU A 208 9.37 1.99 22.62
CA GLU A 208 8.36 2.75 21.90
C GLU A 208 7.35 1.80 21.25
N VAL A 209 6.08 2.15 21.34
CA VAL A 209 4.98 1.44 20.69
C VAL A 209 4.24 2.41 19.78
N ASP A 210 4.26 2.10 18.49
CA ASP A 210 3.51 2.82 17.46
C ASP A 210 2.05 2.38 17.49
N LEU A 211 1.17 3.29 17.91
CA LEU A 211 -0.25 3.04 18.06
C LEU A 211 -1.03 3.77 16.96
N PRO A 212 -1.43 3.10 15.87
CA PRO A 212 -2.34 3.69 14.89
C PRO A 212 -3.73 3.90 15.51
N LEU A 213 -4.30 5.07 15.29
CA LEU A 213 -5.45 5.55 16.06
C LEU A 213 -6.76 5.46 15.29
N VAL A 214 -6.72 5.47 13.96
CA VAL A 214 -7.90 5.45 13.09
C VAL A 214 -7.92 4.17 12.28
N ALA A 215 -8.98 3.38 12.43
CA ALA A 215 -9.31 2.29 11.52
C ALA A 215 -10.06 2.86 10.31
N GLN A 216 -9.57 2.58 9.11
CA GLN A 216 -10.22 2.91 7.85
C GLN A 216 -10.74 1.62 7.21
N LEU A 217 -12.05 1.45 7.26
CA LEU A 217 -12.72 0.20 6.92
C LEU A 217 -13.59 0.38 5.66
N PRO A 218 -13.62 -0.59 4.74
CA PRO A 218 -14.61 -0.64 3.69
C PRO A 218 -16.03 -0.59 4.24
N THR A 219 -16.94 0.05 3.51
CA THR A 219 -18.36 0.12 3.89
C THR A 219 -19.15 -1.14 3.56
N SER A 220 -18.58 -2.03 2.74
CA SER A 220 -19.12 -3.35 2.39
C SER A 220 -18.19 -4.47 2.87
N PRO A 221 -18.71 -5.69 3.12
CA PRO A 221 -17.88 -6.83 3.48
C PRO A 221 -16.79 -7.10 2.43
N GLN A 222 -15.56 -7.31 2.88
CA GLN A 222 -14.41 -7.63 2.04
C GLN A 222 -13.75 -8.95 2.50
N PRO A 223 -13.11 -9.69 1.58
CA PRO A 223 -12.36 -10.89 1.93
C PRO A 223 -11.13 -10.53 2.80
N GLY A 224 -10.56 -11.50 3.49
CA GLY A 224 -9.45 -11.29 4.44
C GLY A 224 -8.02 -11.15 3.89
N PRO A 225 -7.63 -11.67 2.70
CA PRO A 225 -6.27 -11.51 2.21
C PRO A 225 -6.04 -10.11 1.60
N GLY A 226 -4.79 -9.82 1.23
CA GLY A 226 -4.42 -8.69 0.40
C GLY A 226 -4.96 -8.80 -1.04
N VAL A 227 -4.54 -7.90 -1.91
CA VAL A 227 -4.91 -7.92 -3.33
C VAL A 227 -4.23 -9.13 -3.98
N LEU A 228 -5.04 -9.99 -4.61
CA LEU A 228 -4.51 -11.10 -5.40
C LEU A 228 -4.12 -10.59 -6.79
N PRO A 229 -3.00 -11.05 -7.36
CA PRO A 229 -2.63 -10.73 -8.73
C PRO A 229 -3.67 -11.31 -9.71
N ASP A 230 -3.89 -10.62 -10.83
CA ASP A 230 -4.67 -11.15 -11.95
C ASP A 230 -3.92 -12.31 -12.63
N VAL A 231 -2.58 -12.22 -12.65
CA VAL A 231 -1.67 -13.24 -13.15
C VAL A 231 -0.70 -13.64 -12.03
N PRO A 232 -1.01 -14.68 -11.24
CA PRO A 232 -0.10 -15.17 -10.20
C PRO A 232 1.17 -15.76 -10.81
N VAL A 233 2.31 -15.51 -10.16
CA VAL A 233 3.62 -16.03 -10.55
C VAL A 233 4.24 -16.76 -9.37
N ASP A 234 4.51 -18.05 -9.54
CA ASP A 234 5.21 -18.86 -8.56
C ASP A 234 6.73 -18.75 -8.78
N ILE A 235 7.43 -18.12 -7.83
CA ILE A 235 8.88 -17.96 -7.86
C ILE A 235 9.52 -19.13 -7.11
N THR A 236 10.36 -19.92 -7.77
CA THR A 236 11.05 -21.05 -7.14
C THR A 236 12.39 -20.63 -6.53
N THR A 237 12.90 -21.41 -5.56
CA THR A 237 14.26 -21.22 -5.04
C THR A 237 15.31 -21.26 -6.16
N GLN A 238 15.11 -22.09 -7.18
CA GLN A 238 16.00 -22.16 -8.33
C GLN A 238 15.93 -20.89 -9.19
N ASP A 239 14.79 -20.23 -9.30
CA ASP A 239 14.69 -18.94 -9.98
C ASP A 239 15.53 -17.89 -9.25
N LEU A 240 15.40 -17.82 -7.92
CA LEU A 240 16.17 -16.92 -7.07
C LEU A 240 17.68 -17.18 -7.16
N GLN A 241 18.10 -18.44 -7.05
CA GLN A 241 19.52 -18.83 -7.14
C GLN A 241 20.18 -18.45 -8.46
N HIS A 242 19.41 -18.45 -9.57
CA HIS A 242 19.93 -18.13 -10.90
C HIS A 242 19.58 -16.70 -11.35
N GLY A 243 19.03 -15.86 -10.46
CA GLY A 243 18.65 -14.48 -10.79
C GLY A 243 17.61 -14.36 -11.91
N ARG A 244 16.70 -15.33 -12.04
CA ARG A 244 15.65 -15.33 -13.07
C ARG A 244 14.50 -14.42 -12.65
N ASP A 245 14.23 -13.39 -13.45
CA ASP A 245 13.03 -12.53 -13.30
C ASP A 245 11.81 -13.20 -13.96
N VAL A 246 11.16 -14.11 -13.22
CA VAL A 246 10.02 -14.90 -13.71
C VAL A 246 8.81 -14.02 -14.00
N GLU A 247 8.64 -12.94 -13.25
CA GLU A 247 7.51 -12.02 -13.39
C GLU A 247 7.66 -11.20 -14.67
N MET A 248 8.84 -10.64 -14.95
CA MET A 248 9.10 -9.98 -16.23
C MET A 248 9.06 -10.96 -17.41
N LYS A 249 9.51 -12.20 -17.24
CA LYS A 249 9.34 -13.24 -18.27
C LYS A 249 7.86 -13.46 -18.59
N THR A 250 7.02 -13.52 -17.56
CA THR A 250 5.55 -13.67 -17.68
C THR A 250 4.94 -12.48 -18.39
N VAL A 251 5.28 -11.25 -18.00
CA VAL A 251 4.85 -10.01 -18.66
C VAL A 251 5.15 -10.05 -20.16
N ARG A 252 6.40 -10.39 -20.54
CA ARG A 252 6.77 -10.45 -21.95
C ARG A 252 5.98 -11.51 -22.73
N ALA A 253 5.66 -12.64 -22.10
CA ALA A 253 4.83 -13.68 -22.72
C ALA A 253 3.38 -13.19 -22.93
N LEU A 254 2.80 -12.49 -21.95
CA LEU A 254 1.47 -11.86 -22.09
C LEU A 254 1.43 -10.84 -23.23
N LEU A 255 2.48 -10.03 -23.37
CA LEU A 255 2.54 -9.00 -24.41
C LEU A 255 2.63 -9.55 -25.83
N ARG A 256 3.31 -10.70 -26.02
CA ARG A 256 3.40 -11.41 -27.31
C ARG A 256 2.14 -12.15 -27.73
N GLY A 257 1.16 -12.31 -26.82
CA GLY A 257 -0.04 -13.11 -27.07
C GLY A 257 0.19 -14.62 -26.96
N ASP A 258 1.37 -15.05 -26.47
CA ASP A 258 1.71 -16.47 -26.26
C ASP A 258 0.94 -17.10 -25.07
N GLY A 259 0.11 -16.32 -24.38
CA GLY A 259 -0.60 -16.72 -23.16
C GLY A 259 -2.11 -16.65 -23.31
N THR A 260 -2.75 -17.81 -23.51
CA THR A 260 -4.03 -18.06 -22.83
C THR A 260 -3.64 -18.50 -21.41
N PRO A 261 -4.15 -17.91 -20.31
CA PRO A 261 -3.71 -18.33 -18.98
C PRO A 261 -4.10 -19.81 -18.77
N PRO A 262 -3.17 -20.74 -18.50
CA PRO A 262 -3.51 -22.14 -18.25
C PRO A 262 -4.21 -22.35 -16.88
N TRP A 263 -4.57 -21.27 -16.18
CA TRP A 263 -4.96 -21.29 -14.77
C TRP A 263 -6.44 -20.97 -14.53
N THR A 264 -7.33 -21.19 -15.50
CA THR A 264 -8.80 -21.18 -15.29
C THR A 264 -9.28 -22.20 -14.23
N THR A 265 -8.37 -22.98 -13.63
CA THR A 265 -8.64 -23.76 -12.43
C THR A 265 -7.63 -23.44 -11.33
N ILE A 266 -7.76 -22.28 -10.66
CA ILE A 266 -7.07 -22.05 -9.40
C ILE A 266 -7.71 -22.99 -8.35
N LYS A 267 -7.06 -24.13 -8.08
CA LYS A 267 -7.16 -24.73 -6.75
C LYS A 267 -6.58 -23.69 -5.80
N ARG A 268 -7.45 -22.98 -5.10
CA ARG A 268 -7.06 -22.09 -4.00
C ARG A 268 -6.14 -22.93 -3.11
N PRO A 269 -4.83 -22.63 -3.00
CA PRO A 269 -4.08 -23.17 -1.88
C PRO A 269 -4.86 -22.75 -0.65
N ASN A 270 -5.07 -23.66 0.30
CA ASN A 270 -5.51 -23.27 1.62
C ASN A 270 -4.43 -22.33 2.16
N SER A 271 -4.55 -21.03 1.89
CA SER A 271 -4.04 -20.06 2.82
C SER A 271 -4.86 -20.34 4.06
N GLN A 272 -4.25 -21.00 5.03
CA GLN A 272 -4.59 -20.75 6.42
C GLN A 272 -4.29 -19.26 6.66
N GLY A 273 -5.14 -18.40 6.10
CA GLY A 273 -5.23 -17.02 6.54
C GLY A 273 -5.62 -17.11 7.99
N TYR A 274 -4.84 -16.45 8.84
CA TYR A 274 -5.13 -16.28 10.26
C TYR A 274 -6.63 -16.03 10.44
N LYS A 275 -7.35 -17.04 10.94
CA LYS A 275 -8.82 -17.10 10.87
C LYS A 275 -9.50 -16.07 11.77
N ASP A 276 -8.75 -15.40 12.63
CA ASP A 276 -9.26 -14.35 13.48
C ASP A 276 -8.14 -13.38 13.87
N GLN A 277 -8.26 -12.10 13.47
CA GLN A 277 -7.38 -11.03 13.94
C GLN A 277 -8.11 -10.07 14.90
N THR A 278 -9.27 -10.48 15.43
CA THR A 278 -10.02 -9.62 16.37
C THR A 278 -9.47 -9.65 17.79
N ASP A 279 -8.61 -10.62 18.12
CA ASP A 279 -8.03 -10.82 19.46
C ASP A 279 -6.50 -10.66 19.43
N LEU A 280 -6.02 -9.41 19.32
CA LEU A 280 -4.61 -9.07 19.59
C LEU A 280 -4.36 -9.19 21.09
N ARG A 281 -3.72 -10.28 21.53
CA ARG A 281 -3.23 -10.43 22.92
C ARG A 281 -1.71 -10.24 22.95
N VAL A 282 -1.26 -9.20 23.65
CA VAL A 282 0.16 -8.96 23.93
C VAL A 282 0.58 -9.87 25.08
N GLN A 283 1.46 -10.85 24.82
CA GLN A 283 2.14 -11.60 25.88
C GLN A 283 3.55 -11.07 26.08
N CYS A 284 3.81 -10.50 27.26
CA CYS A 284 5.14 -10.11 27.69
C CYS A 284 5.71 -11.20 28.61
N LYS A 285 6.82 -11.83 28.22
CA LYS A 285 7.58 -12.73 29.10
C LYS A 285 8.92 -12.10 29.45
N ARG A 286 9.20 -11.95 30.75
CA ARG A 286 10.46 -11.41 31.26
C ARG A 286 11.49 -12.53 31.32
N THR A 287 12.61 -12.41 30.61
CA THR A 287 13.81 -13.22 30.85
C THR A 287 14.65 -12.53 31.90
N GLU A 288 15.15 -13.27 32.89
CA GLU A 288 15.61 -12.71 34.16
C GLU A 288 16.82 -11.76 34.12
N ARG A 289 17.53 -11.61 32.98
CA ARG A 289 18.54 -10.55 32.76
C ARG A 289 18.65 -10.25 31.25
N GLY A 290 18.07 -9.13 30.79
CA GLY A 290 18.20 -8.65 29.40
C GLY A 290 16.93 -7.94 28.87
N ASN A 291 17.09 -7.17 27.78
CA ASN A 291 16.04 -6.39 27.11
C ASN A 291 14.75 -7.20 26.91
N ALA A 292 13.60 -6.56 27.14
CA ALA A 292 12.30 -7.19 26.92
C ALA A 292 12.05 -7.36 25.41
N LEU A 293 11.92 -8.61 24.97
CA LEU A 293 11.39 -8.94 23.65
C LEU A 293 9.86 -8.81 23.70
N VAL A 294 9.31 -7.84 22.97
CA VAL A 294 7.87 -7.72 22.75
C VAL A 294 7.57 -8.35 21.39
N HIS A 295 6.89 -9.50 21.40
CA HIS A 295 6.46 -10.17 20.19
C HIS A 295 5.01 -9.81 19.92
N CYS A 296 4.77 -8.93 18.96
CA CYS A 296 3.44 -8.63 18.44
C CYS A 296 3.20 -9.48 17.19
N ALA A 297 2.59 -10.65 17.36
CA ALA A 297 2.13 -11.48 16.25
C ALA A 297 0.64 -11.81 16.45
N PRO A 298 -0.18 -11.89 15.39
CA PRO A 298 -1.48 -12.52 15.47
C PRO A 298 -1.25 -13.99 15.81
N LEU A 299 -1.65 -14.45 17.01
CA LEU A 299 -1.64 -15.86 17.33
C LEU A 299 -2.87 -16.51 16.68
N GLY A 300 -2.63 -17.33 15.67
CA GLY A 300 -3.61 -18.21 15.06
C GLY A 300 -2.91 -19.44 14.51
N GLU A 301 -2.83 -20.46 15.38
CA GLU A 301 -2.18 -21.78 15.27
C GLU A 301 -0.64 -21.80 15.17
#